data_AF-A0A522VA72-F1
#
_entry.id   AF-A0A522VA72-F1
#
_cell.length_a   1.000
_cell.length_b   1.000
_cell.length_c   1.000
_cell.angle_alpha   90.00
_cell.angle_beta   90.00
_cell.angle_gamma   90.00
#
_symmetry.space_group_name_H-M   'P 1'
#
loop_
_entity.id
_entity.type
_entity.pdbx_description
1 polymer ?
#
loop_
_entity_poly.entity_id
_entity_poly.type
_entity_poly.pdbx_seq_one_letter_code
_entity_poly.pdbx_strand_id
1 'polypeptide(L)'
;MRILFAASEVFPLVKTGGLADVAGALPLALSRLGADVRLLMPGYPAALEAATHRRIVADLGDHLGSGPARLIEGRLGDSKVSLLMIDCPKLYARPGNPYLGPDGLDWPDNARRFGLLGFTAARLCADESLTGDWRPDILHGHDWQTGLAYAYLAAWGGRRPATVFSIHNIAYQGVFDPSWLKLLELPESMMNVAGLEYYGNISFLKAGCWYADKIVTVSPTYARQIQTADQGFGLQ
;
A
#
# COMPACT_ATOMS: atom_id res chain seq x y z
N MET A 1 14.00 -7.79 13.83
CA MET A 1 13.67 -7.35 12.46
C MET A 1 12.36 -6.58 12.51
N ARG A 2 12.36 -5.37 11.96
CA ARG A 2 11.21 -4.46 11.90
C ARG A 2 10.59 -4.53 10.50
N ILE A 3 9.28 -4.74 10.42
CA ILE A 3 8.58 -4.90 9.15
C ILE A 3 7.42 -3.91 9.08
N LEU A 4 7.43 -3.05 8.06
CA LEU A 4 6.25 -2.27 7.68
C LEU A 4 5.46 -3.09 6.67
N PHE A 5 4.28 -3.54 7.08
CA PHE A 5 3.37 -4.29 6.25
C PHE A 5 2.31 -3.32 5.72
N ALA A 6 2.24 -3.10 4.42
CA ALA A 6 1.26 -2.18 3.82
C ALA A 6 0.19 -2.97 3.06
N ALA A 7 -1.08 -2.66 3.33
CA ALA A 7 -2.21 -3.31 2.68
C ALA A 7 -3.40 -2.35 2.60
N SER A 8 -4.21 -2.49 1.55
CA SER A 8 -5.46 -1.75 1.41
C SER A 8 -6.61 -2.37 2.20
N GLU A 9 -6.54 -3.64 2.56
CA GLU A 9 -7.60 -4.35 3.29
C GLU A 9 -6.98 -5.35 4.25
N VAL A 10 -7.64 -5.56 5.40
CA VAL A 10 -7.14 -6.36 6.52
C VAL A 10 -8.33 -7.00 7.23
N PHE A 11 -8.39 -8.32 7.28
CA PHE A 11 -9.39 -9.02 8.07
C PHE A 11 -9.01 -8.99 9.57
N PRO A 12 -9.95 -8.76 10.51
CA PRO A 12 -11.41 -8.62 10.35
C PRO A 12 -11.92 -7.19 10.12
N LEU A 13 -11.04 -6.22 9.88
CA LEU A 13 -11.39 -4.79 9.83
C LEU A 13 -12.16 -4.43 8.55
N VAL A 14 -11.58 -4.77 7.39
CA VAL A 14 -12.11 -4.47 6.06
C VAL A 14 -11.69 -5.60 5.13
N LYS A 15 -12.64 -6.15 4.38
CA LYS A 15 -12.40 -7.27 3.46
C LYS A 15 -13.23 -7.13 2.20
N THR A 16 -12.55 -7.15 1.05
CA THR A 16 -13.20 -7.32 -0.26
C THR A 16 -12.74 -8.59 -0.97
N GLY A 17 -11.54 -9.11 -0.66
CA GLY A 17 -11.02 -10.33 -1.24
C GLY A 17 -10.09 -11.11 -0.32
N GLY A 18 -9.30 -12.01 -0.91
CA GLY A 18 -8.36 -12.87 -0.18
C GLY A 18 -7.10 -12.17 0.34
N LEU A 19 -6.77 -10.98 -0.19
CA LEU A 19 -5.66 -10.16 0.30
C LEU A 19 -5.88 -9.84 1.79
N ALA A 20 -7.09 -9.47 2.18
CA ALA A 20 -7.44 -9.14 3.55
C ALA A 20 -7.13 -10.27 4.54
N ASP A 21 -7.30 -11.54 4.14
CA ASP A 21 -7.02 -12.70 5.00
C ASP A 21 -5.52 -12.84 5.24
N VAL A 22 -4.70 -12.66 4.20
CA VAL A 22 -3.23 -12.69 4.31
C VAL A 22 -2.74 -11.52 5.15
N ALA A 23 -3.25 -10.32 4.89
CA ALA A 23 -2.87 -9.11 5.64
C ALA A 23 -3.33 -9.15 7.12
N GLY A 24 -4.38 -9.91 7.44
CA GLY A 24 -4.81 -10.15 8.82
C GLY A 24 -3.98 -11.22 9.53
N ALA A 25 -3.57 -12.29 8.84
CA ALA A 25 -2.94 -13.45 9.47
C ALA A 25 -1.40 -13.40 9.48
N LEU A 26 -0.76 -12.97 8.38
CA LEU A 26 0.69 -13.02 8.23
C LEU A 26 1.44 -12.07 9.20
N PRO A 27 1.02 -10.81 9.39
CA PRO A 27 1.63 -9.93 10.39
C PRO A 27 1.62 -10.53 11.81
N LEU A 28 0.51 -11.17 12.19
CA LEU A 28 0.39 -11.85 13.49
C LEU A 28 1.35 -13.04 13.60
N ALA A 29 1.47 -13.85 12.55
CA ALA A 29 2.38 -14.98 12.51
C ALA A 29 3.84 -14.53 12.62
N LEU A 30 4.24 -13.50 11.85
CA LEU A 30 5.59 -12.91 11.92
C LEU A 30 5.88 -12.33 13.30
N SER A 31 4.91 -11.65 13.91
CA SER A 31 5.07 -11.11 15.27
C SER A 31 5.27 -12.20 16.33
N ARG A 32 4.59 -13.34 16.20
CA ARG A 32 4.81 -14.53 17.07
C ARG A 32 6.20 -15.13 16.92
N LEU A 33 6.83 -14.97 15.75
CA LEU A 33 8.21 -15.36 15.50
C LEU A 33 9.24 -14.31 15.96
N GLY A 34 8.79 -13.23 16.61
CA GLY A 34 9.65 -12.19 17.19
C GLY A 34 9.92 -11.00 16.27
N ALA A 35 9.26 -10.89 15.11
CA ALA A 35 9.32 -9.68 14.31
C ALA A 35 8.54 -8.53 14.97
N ASP A 36 9.05 -7.32 14.84
CA ASP A 36 8.33 -6.10 15.21
C ASP A 36 7.59 -5.61 13.96
N VAL A 37 6.28 -5.87 13.92
CA VAL A 37 5.45 -5.64 12.73
C VAL A 37 4.51 -4.48 12.97
N ARG A 38 4.51 -3.53 12.04
CA ARG A 38 3.48 -2.48 11.95
C ARG A 38 2.70 -2.65 10.66
N LEU A 39 1.38 -2.71 10.79
CA LEU A 39 0.46 -2.83 9.66
C LEU A 39 -0.09 -1.46 9.29
N LEU A 40 0.22 -0.96 8.09
CA LEU A 40 -0.29 0.28 7.54
C LEU A 40 -1.48 0.01 6.62
N MET A 41 -2.57 0.74 6.85
CA MET A 41 -3.74 0.72 5.97
C MET A 41 -4.43 2.11 5.91
N PRO A 42 -5.30 2.34 4.92
CA PRO A 42 -6.21 3.48 4.95
C PRO A 42 -7.12 3.45 6.19
N GLY A 43 -7.37 4.61 6.80
CA GLY A 43 -8.22 4.77 7.97
C GLY A 43 -9.71 4.70 7.64
N TYR A 44 -10.18 3.52 7.20
CA TYR A 44 -11.61 3.29 7.01
C TYR A 44 -12.36 3.35 8.33
N PRO A 45 -13.64 3.78 8.35
CA PRO A 45 -14.44 3.88 9.57
C PRO A 45 -14.43 2.60 10.43
N ALA A 46 -14.59 1.43 9.81
CA ALA A 46 -14.58 0.14 10.52
C ALA A 46 -13.22 -0.17 11.17
N ALA A 47 -12.11 0.17 10.50
CA ALA A 47 -10.77 -0.01 11.04
C ALA A 47 -10.51 0.94 12.22
N LEU A 48 -10.89 2.20 12.06
CA LEU A 48 -10.77 3.21 13.11
C LEU A 48 -11.62 2.84 14.32
N GLU A 49 -12.85 2.36 14.14
CA GLU A 49 -13.75 1.97 15.22
C GLU A 49 -13.21 0.77 16.02
N ALA A 50 -12.77 -0.28 15.32
CA ALA A 50 -12.28 -1.51 15.94
C ALA A 50 -10.90 -1.38 16.62
N ALA A 51 -10.09 -0.41 16.22
CA ALA A 51 -8.76 -0.22 16.80
C ALA A 51 -8.83 0.33 18.23
N THR A 52 -8.13 -0.29 19.17
CA THR A 52 -8.02 0.17 20.56
C THR A 52 -6.74 0.99 20.79
N HIS A 53 -6.66 1.70 21.92
CA HIS A 53 -5.50 2.50 22.33
C HIS A 53 -5.01 3.49 21.25
N ARG A 54 -5.96 4.12 20.55
CA ARG A 54 -5.66 5.01 19.43
C ARG A 54 -4.95 6.28 19.89
N ARG A 55 -3.87 6.64 19.21
CA ARG A 55 -3.17 7.92 19.35
C ARG A 55 -2.73 8.44 17.99
N ILE A 56 -2.71 9.76 17.84
CA ILE A 56 -2.11 10.40 16.66
C ILE A 56 -0.60 10.34 16.85
N VAL A 57 0.12 9.81 15.84
CA VAL A 57 1.58 9.65 15.88
C VAL A 57 2.30 10.57 14.90
N ALA A 58 1.61 11.07 13.88
CA ALA A 58 2.16 12.07 12.96
C ALA A 58 1.04 12.91 12.33
N ASP A 59 1.35 14.17 12.04
CA ASP A 59 0.60 14.96 11.07
C ASP A 59 1.18 14.68 9.67
N LEU A 60 0.30 14.33 8.73
CA LEU A 60 0.69 14.08 7.34
C LEU A 60 0.43 15.29 6.46
N GLY A 61 -0.22 16.35 6.95
CA GLY A 61 -0.59 17.51 6.13
C GLY A 61 -1.53 17.16 4.97
N ASP A 62 -1.52 17.98 3.92
CA ASP A 62 -2.26 17.72 2.68
C ASP A 62 -1.27 17.39 1.55
N HIS A 63 -1.20 16.11 1.20
CA HIS A 63 -0.40 15.61 0.08
C HIS A 63 -1.28 15.10 -1.05
N LEU A 64 -0.84 15.28 -2.30
CA LEU A 64 -1.54 14.81 -3.50
C LEU A 64 -2.93 15.46 -3.70
N GLY A 65 -3.22 16.56 -2.99
CA GLY A 65 -4.56 17.20 -2.93
C GLY A 65 -5.62 16.33 -2.25
N SER A 66 -5.18 15.46 -1.33
CA SER A 66 -6.03 14.52 -0.59
C SER A 66 -6.89 15.18 0.48
N GLY A 67 -6.54 16.40 0.88
CA GLY A 67 -7.04 17.05 2.09
C GLY A 67 -6.19 16.67 3.31
N PRO A 68 -6.39 17.37 4.44
CA PRO A 68 -5.63 17.12 5.67
C PRO A 68 -5.69 15.65 6.09
N ALA A 69 -4.53 15.07 6.35
CA ALA A 69 -4.36 13.70 6.77
C ALA A 69 -3.47 13.61 8.01
N ARG A 70 -3.66 12.57 8.80
CA ARG A 70 -2.83 12.26 9.96
C ARG A 70 -2.62 10.75 10.07
N LEU A 71 -1.57 10.36 10.75
CA LEU A 71 -1.30 8.96 11.04
C LEU A 71 -1.78 8.63 12.46
N ILE A 72 -2.70 7.68 12.56
CA ILE A 72 -3.20 7.16 13.84
C ILE A 72 -2.58 5.79 14.07
N GLU A 73 -1.94 5.61 15.22
CA GLU A 73 -1.54 4.28 15.70
C GLU A 73 -2.59 3.76 16.68
N GLY A 74 -2.97 2.50 16.52
CA GLY A 74 -3.78 1.74 17.46
C GLY A 74 -3.32 0.29 17.55
N ARG A 75 -4.15 -0.56 18.16
CA ARG A 75 -3.93 -2.01 18.24
C ARG A 75 -5.10 -2.78 17.68
N LEU A 76 -4.79 -3.91 17.05
CA LEU A 76 -5.78 -4.90 16.65
C LEU A 76 -5.89 -5.97 17.74
N GLY A 77 -7.00 -5.94 18.49
CA GLY A 77 -7.23 -6.82 19.64
C GLY A 77 -6.06 -6.79 20.64
N ASP A 78 -5.72 -7.95 21.20
CA ASP A 78 -4.60 -8.11 22.13
C ASP A 78 -3.26 -8.40 21.44
N SER A 79 -3.17 -8.20 20.12
CA SER A 79 -1.94 -8.50 19.38
C SER A 79 -0.82 -7.49 19.68
N LYS A 80 0.42 -7.94 19.46
CA LYS A 80 1.61 -7.09 19.51
C LYS A 80 1.82 -6.27 18.22
N VAL A 81 0.98 -6.46 17.21
CA VAL A 81 1.09 -5.75 15.93
C VAL A 81 0.47 -4.36 16.09
N SER A 82 1.26 -3.31 15.87
CA SER A 82 0.72 -1.95 15.79
C SER A 82 -0.05 -1.78 14.49
N LEU A 83 -1.24 -1.19 14.58
CA LEU A 83 -2.05 -0.81 13.43
C LEU A 83 -1.87 0.68 13.17
N LEU A 84 -1.26 1.03 12.04
CA LEU A 84 -1.13 2.39 11.53
C LEU A 84 -2.24 2.65 10.51
N MET A 85 -3.04 3.67 10.76
CA MET A 85 -4.17 4.06 9.93
C MET A 85 -3.97 5.48 9.42
N ILE A 86 -4.05 5.64 8.10
CA ILE A 86 -4.01 6.95 7.44
C ILE A 86 -5.40 7.56 7.57
N ASP A 87 -5.59 8.45 8.53
CA ASP A 87 -6.85 9.15 8.73
C ASP A 87 -6.92 10.34 7.77
N CYS A 88 -7.62 10.13 6.66
CA CYS A 88 -7.96 11.16 5.67
C CYS A 88 -9.46 11.01 5.34
N PRO A 89 -10.36 11.65 6.12
CA PRO A 89 -11.80 11.42 5.99
C PRO A 89 -12.36 11.71 4.59
N LYS A 90 -11.82 12.73 3.90
CA LYS A 90 -12.20 13.09 2.52
C LYS A 90 -12.02 11.91 1.56
N LEU A 91 -10.99 11.10 1.77
CA LEU A 91 -10.72 9.93 0.94
C LEU A 91 -11.38 8.66 1.49
N TYR A 92 -11.36 8.41 2.79
CA TYR A 92 -11.66 7.07 3.32
C TYR A 92 -12.97 6.96 4.11
N ALA A 93 -13.53 8.06 4.59
CA ALA A 93 -14.81 8.08 5.33
C ALA A 93 -15.99 8.32 4.39
N ARG A 94 -16.12 7.48 3.35
CA ARG A 94 -17.16 7.57 2.31
C ARG A 94 -17.98 6.27 2.25
N PRO A 95 -19.29 6.34 1.96
CA PRO A 95 -20.11 5.15 1.76
C PRO A 95 -19.65 4.37 0.52
N GLY A 96 -19.77 3.04 0.54
CA GLY A 96 -19.22 2.16 -0.49
C GLY A 96 -18.18 1.22 0.11
N ASN A 97 -17.28 0.69 -0.73
CA ASN A 97 -16.18 -0.16 -0.30
C ASN A 97 -14.82 0.53 -0.56
N PRO A 98 -13.69 -0.08 -0.20
CA PRO A 98 -12.36 0.48 -0.43
C PRO A 98 -12.07 0.98 -1.85
N TYR A 99 -12.65 0.34 -2.86
CA TYR A 99 -12.42 0.53 -4.30
C TYR A 99 -13.61 1.12 -5.05
N LEU A 100 -14.84 0.76 -4.64
CA LEU A 100 -16.07 1.09 -5.34
C LEU A 100 -16.95 2.06 -4.54
N GLY A 101 -17.58 2.99 -5.26
CA GLY A 101 -18.62 3.85 -4.74
C GLY A 101 -19.95 3.12 -4.47
N PRO A 102 -20.95 3.80 -3.91
CA PRO A 102 -22.29 3.23 -3.68
C PRO A 102 -23.01 2.79 -4.96
N ASP A 103 -22.60 3.33 -6.10
CA ASP A 103 -23.06 2.98 -7.46
C ASP A 103 -22.37 1.73 -8.02
N GLY A 104 -21.41 1.15 -7.30
CA GLY A 104 -20.65 -0.02 -7.72
C GLY A 104 -19.55 0.28 -8.74
N LEU A 105 -19.31 1.56 -9.07
CA LEU A 105 -18.23 1.97 -9.97
C LEU A 105 -16.96 2.27 -9.16
N ASP A 106 -15.81 2.15 -9.81
CA ASP A 106 -14.55 2.56 -9.20
C ASP A 106 -14.61 4.01 -8.74
N TRP A 107 -14.04 4.29 -7.56
CA TRP A 107 -13.85 5.67 -7.16
C TRP A 107 -13.00 6.39 -8.21
N PRO A 108 -13.45 7.54 -8.74
CA PRO A 108 -12.71 8.27 -9.77
C PRO A 108 -11.36 8.78 -9.25
N ASP A 109 -11.19 8.83 -7.93
CA ASP A 109 -9.96 9.22 -7.24
C ASP A 109 -9.19 8.03 -6.64
N ASN A 110 -9.42 6.78 -7.10
CA ASN A 110 -8.67 5.61 -6.63
C ASN A 110 -7.15 5.78 -6.75
N ALA A 111 -6.67 6.42 -7.83
CA ALA A 111 -5.26 6.78 -7.97
C ALA A 111 -4.76 7.60 -6.77
N ARG A 112 -5.53 8.61 -6.33
CA ARG A 112 -5.20 9.43 -5.15
C ARG A 112 -5.33 8.65 -3.85
N ARG A 113 -6.41 7.86 -3.70
CA ARG A 113 -6.67 7.04 -2.50
C ARG A 113 -5.50 6.13 -2.17
N PHE A 114 -4.98 5.44 -3.18
CA PHE A 114 -3.87 4.49 -3.01
C PHE A 114 -2.50 5.13 -3.25
N GLY A 115 -2.46 6.28 -3.93
CA GLY A 115 -1.30 7.18 -3.93
C GLY A 115 -0.93 7.66 -2.53
N LEU A 116 -1.91 8.10 -1.74
CA LEU A 116 -1.67 8.51 -0.36
C LEU A 116 -1.19 7.34 0.52
N LEU A 117 -1.70 6.12 0.28
CA LEU A 117 -1.21 4.92 0.95
C LEU A 117 0.26 4.64 0.60
N GLY A 118 0.60 4.63 -0.69
CA GLY A 118 1.97 4.45 -1.15
C GLY A 118 2.93 5.53 -0.64
N PHE A 119 2.51 6.80 -0.71
CA PHE A 119 3.28 7.95 -0.22
C PHE A 119 3.58 7.81 1.27
N THR A 120 2.56 7.49 2.07
CA THR A 120 2.72 7.35 3.53
C THR A 120 3.62 6.16 3.87
N ALA A 121 3.46 5.03 3.17
CA ALA A 121 4.34 3.87 3.34
C ALA A 121 5.80 4.20 3.05
N ALA A 122 6.07 4.93 1.97
CA ALA A 122 7.42 5.40 1.63
C ALA A 122 7.96 6.39 2.67
N ARG A 123 7.13 7.32 3.16
CA ARG A 123 7.54 8.28 4.21
C ARG A 123 7.92 7.61 5.52
N LEU A 124 7.23 6.53 5.91
CA LEU A 124 7.59 5.73 7.08
C LEU A 124 8.91 4.96 6.93
N CYS A 125 9.42 4.84 5.71
CA CYS A 125 10.66 4.13 5.38
C CYS A 125 11.85 5.07 5.14
N ALA A 126 11.57 6.36 4.86
CA ALA A 126 12.57 7.39 4.64
C ALA A 126 13.39 7.70 5.90
N ASP A 127 14.48 8.46 5.75
CA ASP A 127 15.42 8.72 6.84
C ASP A 127 14.83 9.60 7.97
N GLU A 128 13.86 10.44 7.66
CA GLU A 128 13.03 11.16 8.63
C GLU A 128 11.71 10.40 8.89
N SER A 129 11.81 9.19 9.44
CA SER A 129 10.63 8.38 9.74
C SER A 129 9.65 9.16 10.62
N LEU A 130 8.40 9.23 10.17
CA LEU A 130 7.31 9.92 10.86
C LEU A 130 6.94 9.32 12.23
N THR A 131 7.56 8.20 12.63
CA THR A 131 7.24 7.50 13.89
C THR A 131 8.42 7.41 14.86
N GLY A 132 9.32 8.40 14.80
CA GLY A 132 10.49 8.52 15.67
C GLY A 132 11.58 7.50 15.33
N ASP A 133 12.16 6.85 16.33
CA ASP A 133 13.29 5.90 16.18
C ASP A 133 12.91 4.57 15.53
N TRP A 134 11.61 4.36 15.27
CA TRP A 134 11.15 3.17 14.56
C TRP A 134 11.28 3.36 13.06
N ARG A 135 12.07 2.49 12.45
CA ARG A 135 12.31 2.45 11.01
C ARG A 135 12.28 0.99 10.57
N PRO A 136 11.55 0.65 9.51
CA PRO A 136 11.47 -0.72 9.04
C PRO A 136 12.82 -1.16 8.46
N ASP A 137 13.15 -2.43 8.66
CA ASP A 137 14.19 -3.13 7.91
C ASP A 137 13.64 -3.63 6.56
N ILE A 138 12.33 -3.93 6.53
CA ILE A 138 11.58 -4.42 5.37
C ILE A 138 10.30 -3.62 5.19
N LEU A 139 10.04 -3.14 3.97
CA LEU A 139 8.72 -2.77 3.49
C LEU A 139 8.12 -3.96 2.73
N HIS A 140 6.99 -4.47 3.21
CA HIS A 140 6.22 -5.52 2.54
C HIS A 140 4.86 -4.97 2.13
N GLY A 141 4.69 -4.69 0.83
CA GLY A 141 3.46 -4.16 0.26
C GLY A 141 2.67 -5.22 -0.52
N HIS A 142 1.35 -5.13 -0.44
CA HIS A 142 0.41 -6.09 -1.00
C HIS A 142 -0.40 -5.45 -2.13
N ASP A 143 -0.26 -6.01 -3.34
CA ASP A 143 -0.91 -5.62 -4.60
C ASP A 143 -0.76 -4.14 -5.00
N TRP A 144 -1.38 -3.81 -6.14
CA TRP A 144 -1.30 -2.53 -6.83
C TRP A 144 -1.54 -1.32 -5.91
N GLN A 145 -2.36 -1.45 -4.88
CA GLN A 145 -2.69 -0.39 -3.93
C GLN A 145 -1.47 0.16 -3.18
N THR A 146 -0.43 -0.65 -3.06
CA THR A 146 0.82 -0.29 -2.37
C THR A 146 1.99 -0.07 -3.31
N GLY A 147 1.80 -0.31 -4.61
CA GLY A 147 2.88 -0.31 -5.60
C GLY A 147 3.60 1.04 -5.75
N LEU A 148 2.91 2.16 -5.47
CA LEU A 148 3.56 3.47 -5.49
C LEU A 148 4.55 3.70 -4.35
N ALA A 149 4.46 2.95 -3.24
CA ALA A 149 5.45 3.07 -2.16
C ALA A 149 6.88 2.82 -2.69
N TYR A 150 7.02 1.85 -3.59
CA TYR A 150 8.29 1.47 -4.20
C TYR A 150 8.79 2.54 -5.17
N ALA A 151 7.88 3.10 -5.98
CA ALA A 151 8.21 4.22 -6.87
C ALA A 151 8.66 5.45 -6.08
N TYR A 152 7.97 5.82 -5.00
CA TYR A 152 8.39 6.94 -4.15
C TYR A 152 9.76 6.71 -3.52
N LEU A 153 10.03 5.52 -3.00
CA LEU A 153 11.36 5.18 -2.46
C LEU A 153 12.46 5.29 -3.53
N ALA A 154 12.19 4.84 -4.76
CA ALA A 154 13.12 4.97 -5.85
C ALA A 154 13.32 6.44 -6.27
N ALA A 155 12.25 7.24 -6.29
CA ALA A 155 12.29 8.65 -6.67
C ALA A 155 13.07 9.51 -5.67
N TRP A 156 12.83 9.31 -4.38
CA TRP A 156 13.43 10.11 -3.32
C TRP A 156 14.88 9.72 -3.04
N GLY A 157 15.27 8.48 -3.36
CA GLY A 157 16.60 7.96 -3.11
C GLY A 157 16.93 7.91 -1.61
N GLY A 158 18.22 7.96 -1.28
CA GLY A 158 18.70 7.88 0.10
C GLY A 158 18.66 6.46 0.67
N ARG A 159 18.74 6.34 2.00
CA ARG A 159 18.69 5.03 2.65
C ARG A 159 17.23 4.57 2.67
N ARG A 160 17.00 3.30 2.33
CA ARG A 160 15.69 2.65 2.31
C ARG A 160 15.76 1.23 2.90
N PRO A 161 14.64 0.65 3.36
CA PRO A 161 14.58 -0.77 3.72
C PRO A 161 14.75 -1.67 2.49
N ALA A 162 14.94 -2.97 2.74
CA ALA A 162 14.68 -3.98 1.72
C ALA A 162 13.18 -4.01 1.39
N THR A 163 12.82 -4.29 0.14
CA THR A 163 11.43 -4.21 -0.33
C THR A 163 10.93 -5.54 -0.87
N VAL A 164 9.75 -5.97 -0.41
CA VAL A 164 9.08 -7.20 -0.83
C VAL A 164 7.67 -6.87 -1.30
N PHE A 165 7.36 -7.18 -2.56
CA PHE A 165 6.05 -6.92 -3.14
C PHE A 165 5.27 -8.21 -3.38
N SER A 166 4.07 -8.31 -2.81
CA SER A 166 3.18 -9.45 -2.99
C SER A 166 2.11 -9.20 -4.03
N ILE A 167 2.03 -10.06 -5.05
CA ILE A 167 0.93 -10.06 -6.03
C ILE A 167 -0.07 -11.16 -5.65
N HIS A 168 -1.32 -10.79 -5.36
CA HIS A 168 -2.41 -11.76 -5.12
C HIS A 168 -3.25 -11.96 -6.36
N ASN A 169 -3.36 -10.95 -7.21
CA ASN A 169 -4.02 -11.09 -8.49
C ASN A 169 -3.49 -10.09 -9.54
N ILE A 170 -2.70 -10.59 -10.48
CA ILE A 170 -2.09 -9.80 -11.55
C ILE A 170 -3.11 -9.15 -12.50
N ALA A 171 -4.36 -9.62 -12.54
CA ALA A 171 -5.40 -9.01 -13.35
C ALA A 171 -5.81 -7.61 -12.84
N TYR A 172 -5.60 -7.32 -11.53
CA TYR A 172 -5.88 -6.01 -10.95
C TYR A 172 -4.60 -5.18 -10.91
N GLN A 173 -4.40 -4.38 -11.96
CA GLN A 173 -3.12 -3.69 -12.20
C GLN A 173 -3.06 -2.25 -11.68
N GLY A 174 -4.19 -1.69 -11.22
CA GLY A 174 -4.30 -0.29 -10.83
C GLY A 174 -3.85 0.65 -11.95
N VAL A 175 -4.54 0.57 -13.10
CA VAL A 175 -4.22 1.35 -14.31
C VAL A 175 -4.97 2.68 -14.26
N PHE A 176 -4.24 3.78 -14.42
CA PHE A 176 -4.79 5.13 -14.36
C PHE A 176 -4.26 5.99 -15.51
N ASP A 177 -5.03 7.01 -15.88
CA ASP A 177 -4.64 7.99 -16.90
C ASP A 177 -3.30 8.67 -16.54
N PRO A 178 -2.41 8.93 -17.52
CA PRO A 178 -1.10 9.53 -17.27
C PRO A 178 -1.13 10.92 -16.62
N SER A 179 -2.25 11.65 -16.71
CA SER A 179 -2.43 12.92 -15.99
C SER A 179 -2.29 12.79 -14.47
N TRP A 180 -2.49 11.58 -13.93
CA TRP A 180 -2.29 11.31 -12.51
C TRP A 180 -0.83 11.41 -12.07
N LEU A 181 0.15 11.25 -12.95
CA LEU A 181 1.57 11.27 -12.57
C LEU A 181 1.96 12.54 -11.81
N LYS A 182 1.55 13.70 -12.35
CA LYS A 182 1.80 15.01 -11.72
C LYS A 182 1.00 15.18 -10.43
N LEU A 183 -0.25 14.72 -10.41
CA LEU A 183 -1.12 14.80 -9.21
C LEU A 183 -0.63 13.90 -8.07
N LEU A 184 0.09 12.83 -8.41
CA LEU A 184 0.74 11.91 -7.50
C LEU A 184 2.15 12.36 -7.10
N GLU A 185 2.58 13.55 -7.54
CA GLU A 185 3.90 14.13 -7.20
C GLU A 185 5.07 13.21 -7.60
N LEU A 186 4.91 12.42 -8.68
CA LEU A 186 5.95 11.56 -9.23
C LEU A 186 6.66 12.25 -10.40
N PRO A 187 7.98 12.05 -10.56
CA PRO A 187 8.73 12.69 -11.63
C PRO A 187 8.35 12.12 -13.01
N GLU A 188 8.31 12.98 -14.03
CA GLU A 188 7.99 12.59 -15.41
C GLU A 188 8.93 11.50 -15.95
N SER A 189 10.17 11.46 -15.49
CA SER A 189 11.15 10.42 -15.86
C SER A 189 10.69 9.00 -15.51
N MET A 190 9.73 8.81 -14.60
CA MET A 190 9.17 7.50 -14.27
C MET A 190 8.13 7.01 -15.27
N MET A 191 7.58 7.88 -16.11
CA MET A 191 6.67 7.53 -17.20
C MET A 191 7.44 6.90 -18.36
N ASN A 192 8.01 5.72 -18.09
CA ASN A 192 8.80 4.96 -19.03
C ASN A 192 8.58 3.45 -18.81
N VAL A 193 8.87 2.65 -19.83
CA VAL A 193 8.63 1.19 -19.83
C VAL A 193 9.41 0.49 -18.70
N ALA A 194 10.61 0.98 -18.38
CA ALA A 194 11.43 0.60 -17.23
C ALA A 194 11.04 1.41 -15.98
N GLY A 195 9.74 1.45 -15.71
CA GLY A 195 9.13 2.30 -14.70
C GLY A 195 7.65 1.97 -14.52
N LEU A 196 6.82 3.01 -14.37
CA LEU A 196 5.38 2.84 -14.10
C LEU A 196 4.49 2.91 -15.35
N GLU A 197 5.05 3.26 -16.52
CA GLU A 197 4.27 3.37 -17.77
C GLU A 197 3.72 2.01 -18.17
N TYR A 198 2.47 1.95 -18.61
CA TYR A 198 1.81 0.73 -19.03
C TYR A 198 0.79 1.03 -20.14
N TYR A 199 1.17 0.78 -21.39
CA TYR A 199 0.36 1.04 -22.59
C TYR A 199 -0.20 2.47 -22.65
N GLY A 200 0.65 3.47 -22.42
CA GLY A 200 0.31 4.90 -22.40
C GLY A 200 -0.32 5.39 -21.11
N ASN A 201 -0.59 4.49 -20.16
CA ASN A 201 -1.16 4.78 -18.84
C ASN A 201 -0.10 4.59 -17.75
N ILE A 202 -0.48 4.77 -16.48
CA ILE A 202 0.34 4.41 -15.32
C ILE A 202 -0.24 3.17 -14.65
N SER A 203 0.59 2.20 -14.28
CA SER A 203 0.18 1.03 -13.49
C SER A 203 0.89 1.00 -12.14
N PHE A 204 0.11 1.00 -11.07
CA PHE A 204 0.69 0.90 -9.74
C PHE A 204 1.24 -0.50 -9.47
N LEU A 205 0.60 -1.56 -10.00
CA LEU A 205 1.15 -2.92 -9.90
C LEU A 205 2.52 -3.00 -10.59
N LYS A 206 2.64 -2.44 -11.80
CA LYS A 206 3.91 -2.40 -12.52
C LYS A 206 4.98 -1.65 -11.72
N ALA A 207 4.63 -0.52 -11.10
CA ALA A 207 5.56 0.19 -10.22
C ALA A 207 6.06 -0.69 -9.07
N GLY A 208 5.17 -1.44 -8.42
CA GLY A 208 5.56 -2.41 -7.38
C GLY A 208 6.47 -3.52 -7.91
N CYS A 209 6.16 -4.10 -9.08
CA CYS A 209 6.99 -5.12 -9.71
C CYS A 209 8.39 -4.58 -10.09
N TRP A 210 8.45 -3.37 -10.65
CA TRP A 210 9.69 -2.83 -11.19
C TRP A 210 10.66 -2.36 -10.10
N TYR A 211 10.15 -1.70 -9.05
CA TYR A 211 10.99 -1.05 -8.04
C TYR A 211 11.23 -1.89 -6.77
N ALA A 212 10.61 -3.07 -6.63
CA ALA A 212 10.82 -3.95 -5.48
C ALA A 212 12.11 -4.79 -5.61
N ASP A 213 12.78 -5.07 -4.49
CA ASP A 213 13.96 -5.96 -4.46
C ASP A 213 13.55 -7.42 -4.67
N LYS A 214 12.34 -7.78 -4.21
CA LYS A 214 11.75 -9.12 -4.39
C LYS A 214 10.26 -9.03 -4.67
N ILE A 215 9.80 -9.87 -5.59
CA ILE A 215 8.39 -10.12 -5.87
C ILE A 215 8.06 -11.52 -5.35
N VAL A 216 6.93 -11.64 -4.65
CA VAL A 216 6.38 -12.92 -4.20
C VAL A 216 4.92 -13.01 -4.60
N THR A 217 4.39 -14.23 -4.64
CA THR A 217 2.98 -14.47 -5.02
C THR A 217 2.35 -15.50 -4.09
N VAL A 218 1.04 -15.70 -4.23
CA VAL A 218 0.26 -16.60 -3.36
C VAL A 218 0.60 -18.08 -3.50
N SER A 219 1.28 -18.51 -4.58
CA SER A 219 1.79 -19.89 -4.70
C SER A 219 2.89 -20.03 -5.76
N PRO A 220 3.74 -21.08 -5.68
CA PRO A 220 4.75 -21.36 -6.70
C PRO A 220 4.16 -21.61 -8.09
N THR A 221 2.97 -22.23 -8.16
CA THR A 221 2.28 -22.45 -9.44
C THR A 221 1.81 -21.14 -10.03
N TYR A 222 1.20 -20.28 -9.22
CA TYR A 222 0.75 -18.98 -9.66
C TYR A 222 1.92 -18.09 -10.11
N ALA A 223 3.05 -18.13 -9.41
CA ALA A 223 4.27 -17.44 -9.82
C ALA A 223 4.72 -17.81 -11.25
N ARG A 224 4.61 -19.09 -11.64
CA ARG A 224 4.96 -19.53 -13.01
C ARG A 224 3.89 -19.14 -14.04
N GLN A 225 2.62 -19.18 -13.65
CA GLN A 225 1.49 -18.83 -14.51
C GLN A 225 1.59 -17.38 -14.98
N ILE A 226 1.81 -16.44 -14.06
CA ILE A 226 1.87 -15.01 -14.38
C ILE A 226 3.10 -14.59 -15.21
N GLN A 227 4.03 -15.50 -15.50
CA GLN A 227 5.18 -15.28 -16.38
C GLN A 227 4.89 -15.70 -17.83
N THR A 228 3.67 -16.14 -18.12
CA THR A 228 3.24 -16.51 -19.47
C THR A 228 2.51 -15.34 -20.13
N ALA A 229 2.54 -15.26 -21.46
CA ALA A 229 1.82 -14.21 -22.20
C ALA A 229 0.30 -14.23 -21.92
N ASP A 230 -0.29 -15.43 -21.81
CA ASP A 230 -1.74 -15.60 -21.64
C ASP A 230 -2.23 -15.22 -20.23
N GLN A 231 -1.37 -15.33 -19.20
CA GLN A 231 -1.75 -15.14 -17.80
C GLN A 231 -0.95 -14.06 -17.08
N GLY A 232 0.02 -13.44 -17.74
CA GLY A 232 0.84 -12.34 -17.20
C GLY A 232 0.24 -10.96 -17.42
N PHE A 233 -0.84 -10.86 -18.21
CA PHE A 233 -1.55 -9.61 -18.47
C PHE A 233 -0.58 -8.48 -18.90
N GLY A 234 0.36 -8.77 -19.79
CA GLY A 234 1.32 -7.77 -20.29
C GLY A 234 2.42 -7.36 -19.31
N LEU A 235 2.56 -8.06 -18.18
CA LEU A 235 3.60 -7.84 -17.16
C LEU A 235 4.57 -9.04 -17.00
N GLN A 236 4.48 -10.04 -17.87
CA GLN A 236 5.35 -11.23 -17.86
C GLN A 236 6.83 -10.92 -18.09
#